data_AF-A0A4Q2YY62-F1
#
_entry.id   AF-A0A4Q2YY62-F1
#
_cell.length_a   1.000
_cell.length_b   1.000
_cell.length_c   1.000
_cell.angle_alpha   90.00
_cell.angle_beta   90.00
_cell.angle_gamma   90.00
#
_symmetry.space_group_name_H-M   'P 1'
#
loop_
_entity.id
_entity.type
_entity.pdbx_description
1 polymer ?
#
loop_
_entity_poly.entity_id
_entity_poly.type
_entity_poly.pdbx_seq_one_letter_code
_entity_poly.pdbx_strand_id
1 'polypeptide(L)'
;MAKYGAEAIAAAMFATLLPNLAMAQTPAASVPAAETALDRRAAQLVDLFAGKIPYSEYFDPHFQTAVPEIQFKAFSDGLIAQYGEPVAIDRATSTDSRSGTVLLRFQKGMATVLLDVGIATDGRVSGLRVTGVTVAEDSFDKVTAEIAALPGQTGFLVAELDGTAVHPLAAVNADRQFATGSTFKLYILDELGAQVAAGKRKWSDVVPLSHFSFSSAATANWPAKTPVTLQTLANWMISVSDNGAADTLIYLIGREAIEARMKSAGHSDPSRNIPLLTTVEAFALKGNNFNDLRPLFIKGEEAAQRKLLKDNQDRLTLANVDGVSFTAGPRFIDSLEWFASPTDIARLMVDLRARKSKTLLAAMAINNGVGPVAAADWSYLGYKGGSEN
;
A
#
# COMPACT_ATOMS: atom_id res chain seq x y z
N MET A 1 34.56 -36.66 -55.16
CA MET A 1 34.94 -38.03 -55.56
C MET A 1 35.21 -38.83 -54.30
N ALA A 2 34.49 -39.95 -54.14
CA ALA A 2 34.76 -41.22 -53.41
C ALA A 2 35.55 -41.19 -52.07
N LYS A 3 35.09 -41.69 -50.89
CA LYS A 3 34.45 -42.94 -50.42
C LYS A 3 35.45 -43.90 -49.69
N TYR A 4 34.94 -44.50 -48.59
CA TYR A 4 35.40 -45.66 -47.78
C TYR A 4 36.51 -45.42 -46.73
N GLY A 5 36.49 -45.97 -45.51
CA GLY A 5 35.57 -46.87 -44.79
C GLY A 5 36.33 -47.66 -43.69
N ALA A 6 35.68 -47.88 -42.52
CA ALA A 6 35.84 -48.97 -41.51
C ALA A 6 37.25 -49.14 -40.82
N GLU A 7 37.52 -49.69 -39.63
CA GLU A 7 36.90 -50.60 -38.64
C GLU A 7 37.53 -50.29 -37.24
N ALA A 8 36.76 -50.21 -36.16
CA ALA A 8 36.70 -51.17 -35.03
C ALA A 8 38.03 -51.81 -34.54
N ILE A 9 38.49 -51.44 -33.33
CA ILE A 9 39.21 -52.35 -32.42
C ILE A 9 38.61 -52.22 -31.03
N ALA A 10 38.00 -53.31 -30.58
CA ALA A 10 37.50 -53.53 -29.24
C ALA A 10 38.65 -53.91 -28.30
N ALA A 11 38.76 -53.24 -27.15
CA ALA A 11 39.58 -53.69 -26.03
C ALA A 11 38.67 -54.29 -24.96
N ALA A 12 38.74 -55.62 -24.80
CA ALA A 12 38.13 -56.34 -23.71
C ALA A 12 38.96 -56.13 -22.44
N MET A 13 38.35 -55.58 -21.38
CA MET A 13 38.84 -55.73 -20.01
C MET A 13 37.78 -56.47 -19.20
N PHE A 14 38.19 -57.62 -18.65
CA PHE A 14 37.45 -58.41 -17.69
C PHE A 14 37.22 -57.57 -16.42
N ALA A 15 35.96 -57.23 -16.14
CA ALA A 15 35.55 -56.79 -14.81
C ALA A 15 34.85 -57.97 -14.12
N THR A 16 35.50 -58.50 -13.09
CA THR A 16 34.96 -59.54 -12.20
C THR A 16 33.69 -59.03 -11.51
N LEU A 17 32.56 -59.72 -11.75
CA LEU A 17 31.32 -59.54 -11.00
C LEU A 17 31.53 -60.00 -9.55
N LEU A 18 31.65 -59.05 -8.63
CA LEU A 18 31.40 -59.31 -7.20
C LEU A 18 29.89 -59.19 -6.95
N PRO A 19 29.30 -60.05 -6.10
CA PRO A 19 27.89 -59.93 -5.76
C PRO A 19 27.66 -58.59 -5.03
N ASN A 20 26.83 -57.73 -5.61
CA ASN A 20 26.29 -56.56 -4.93
C ASN A 20 25.44 -57.04 -3.75
N LEU A 21 26.02 -57.03 -2.54
CA LEU A 21 25.25 -57.01 -1.31
C LEU A 21 24.50 -55.68 -1.29
N ALA A 22 23.23 -55.69 -1.67
CA ALA A 22 22.32 -54.58 -1.46
C ALA A 22 22.15 -54.39 0.05
N MET A 23 22.99 -53.54 0.65
CA MET A 23 22.70 -53.00 1.98
C MET A 23 21.51 -52.07 1.81
N ALA A 24 20.35 -52.48 2.33
CA ALA A 24 19.22 -51.59 2.53
C ALA A 24 19.69 -50.44 3.43
N GLN A 25 19.98 -49.28 2.83
CA GLN A 25 20.19 -48.05 3.59
C GLN A 25 18.84 -47.65 4.15
N THR A 26 18.65 -47.91 5.45
CA THR A 26 17.58 -47.30 6.24
C THR A 26 17.64 -45.79 5.99
N PRO A 27 16.52 -45.13 5.62
CA PRO A 27 16.53 -43.68 5.46
C PRO A 27 17.02 -43.07 6.77
N ALA A 28 18.06 -42.23 6.70
CA ALA A 28 18.49 -41.48 7.86
C ALA A 28 17.29 -40.67 8.36
N ALA A 29 16.86 -40.92 9.60
CA ALA A 29 15.81 -40.14 10.23
C ALA A 29 16.27 -38.67 10.22
N SER A 30 15.49 -37.80 9.58
CA SER A 30 15.70 -36.36 9.63
C SER A 30 15.64 -35.92 11.10
N VAL A 31 16.75 -35.47 11.65
CA VAL A 31 16.77 -34.82 12.97
C VAL A 31 15.86 -33.60 12.87
N PRO A 32 14.83 -33.45 13.73
CA PRO A 32 13.99 -32.25 13.74
C PRO A 32 14.89 -31.02 13.93
N ALA A 33 14.71 -29.99 13.10
CA ALA A 33 15.40 -28.73 13.31
C ALA A 33 15.13 -28.22 14.74
N ALA A 34 16.15 -27.67 15.40
CA ALA A 34 15.98 -27.13 16.75
C ALA A 34 14.90 -26.04 16.75
N GLU A 35 13.97 -26.13 17.70
CA GLU A 35 12.85 -25.19 17.83
C GLU A 35 13.37 -23.76 18.04
N THR A 36 12.97 -22.86 17.14
CA THR A 36 13.44 -21.47 17.16
C THR A 36 12.76 -20.66 18.28
N ALA A 37 13.25 -19.45 18.57
CA ALA A 37 12.58 -18.57 19.53
C ALA A 37 11.19 -18.16 19.01
N LEU A 38 11.07 -17.96 17.69
CA LEU A 38 9.80 -17.73 17.03
C LEU A 38 8.84 -18.91 17.21
N ASP A 39 9.28 -20.15 16.97
CA ASP A 39 8.38 -21.32 17.05
C ASP A 39 7.75 -21.44 18.45
N ARG A 40 8.56 -21.24 19.50
CA ARG A 40 8.08 -21.26 20.89
C ARG A 40 7.01 -20.20 21.17
N ARG A 41 7.19 -18.97 20.70
CA ARG A 41 6.22 -17.89 20.92
C ARG A 41 5.02 -17.98 19.99
N ALA A 42 5.21 -18.44 18.76
CA ALA A 42 4.12 -18.72 17.83
C ALA A 42 3.13 -19.74 18.41
N ALA A 43 3.62 -20.83 19.02
CA ALA A 43 2.79 -21.85 19.65
C ALA A 43 1.88 -21.31 20.78
N GLN A 44 2.26 -20.19 21.39
CA GLN A 44 1.53 -19.53 22.48
C GLN A 44 0.46 -18.55 22.00
N LEU A 45 0.41 -18.20 20.70
CA LEU A 45 -0.52 -17.19 20.19
C LEU A 45 -1.99 -17.56 20.40
N VAL A 46 -2.36 -18.83 20.30
CA VAL A 46 -3.75 -19.27 20.55
C VAL A 46 -4.16 -18.93 21.99
N ASP A 47 -3.31 -19.25 22.95
CA ASP A 47 -3.58 -19.00 24.37
C ASP A 47 -3.46 -17.53 24.74
N LEU A 48 -2.60 -16.76 24.06
CA LEU A 48 -2.55 -15.31 24.19
C LEU A 48 -3.88 -14.66 23.75
N PHE A 49 -4.35 -14.99 22.54
CA PHE A 49 -5.60 -14.43 22.01
C PHE A 49 -6.83 -14.89 22.81
N ALA A 50 -6.79 -16.10 23.38
CA ALA A 50 -7.81 -16.60 24.29
C ALA A 50 -7.69 -16.03 25.73
N GLY A 51 -6.73 -15.13 26.00
CA GLY A 51 -6.55 -14.50 27.31
C GLY A 51 -6.02 -15.41 28.42
N LYS A 52 -5.43 -16.56 28.07
CA LYS A 52 -4.86 -17.53 29.03
C LYS A 52 -3.41 -17.25 29.37
N ILE A 53 -2.71 -16.45 28.56
CA ILE A 53 -1.36 -15.96 28.84
C ILE A 53 -1.45 -14.48 29.22
N PRO A 54 -0.87 -14.06 30.35
CA PRO A 54 -0.85 -12.65 30.73
C PRO A 54 -0.13 -11.81 29.67
N TYR A 55 -0.75 -10.68 29.29
CA TYR A 55 -0.20 -9.75 28.30
C TYR A 55 1.25 -9.34 28.62
N SER A 56 1.52 -9.05 29.90
CA SER A 56 2.82 -8.61 30.39
C SER A 56 3.91 -9.68 30.37
N GLU A 57 3.53 -10.96 30.33
CA GLU A 57 4.44 -12.10 30.26
C GLU A 57 4.79 -12.47 28.81
N TYR A 58 3.89 -12.19 27.87
CA TYR A 58 4.11 -12.48 26.45
C TYR A 58 4.92 -11.36 25.76
N PHE A 59 4.55 -10.10 26.00
CA PHE A 59 5.15 -8.95 25.33
C PHE A 59 6.23 -8.27 26.15
N ASP A 60 7.25 -7.73 25.49
CA ASP A 60 8.29 -6.95 26.14
C ASP A 60 7.79 -5.54 26.51
N PRO A 61 8.51 -4.79 27.37
CA PRO A 61 8.08 -3.45 27.78
C PRO A 61 7.97 -2.43 26.65
N HIS A 62 8.73 -2.62 25.55
CA HIS A 62 8.68 -1.72 24.40
C HIS A 62 7.34 -1.86 23.67
N PHE A 63 6.93 -3.10 23.40
CA PHE A 63 5.63 -3.39 22.81
C PHE A 63 4.49 -2.93 23.72
N GLN A 64 4.57 -3.19 25.02
CA GLN A 64 3.54 -2.78 25.99
C GLN A 64 3.37 -1.25 26.05
N THR A 65 4.44 -0.49 25.82
CA THR A 65 4.39 0.98 25.76
C THR A 65 3.74 1.47 24.46
N ALA A 66 4.08 0.83 23.34
CA ALA A 66 3.53 1.17 22.02
C ALA A 66 2.06 0.77 21.86
N VAL A 67 1.69 -0.38 22.43
CA VAL A 67 0.34 -0.93 22.43
C VAL A 67 -0.04 -1.25 23.88
N PRO A 68 -0.81 -0.41 24.55
CA PRO A 68 -1.33 -0.72 25.88
C PRO A 68 -2.23 -1.96 25.87
N GLU A 69 -2.27 -2.72 26.98
CA GLU A 69 -3.05 -3.97 27.12
C GLU A 69 -4.53 -3.80 26.72
N ILE A 70 -5.14 -2.68 27.11
CA ILE A 70 -6.54 -2.37 26.77
C ILE A 70 -6.73 -2.28 25.25
N GLN A 71 -5.77 -1.71 24.52
CA GLN A 71 -5.82 -1.63 23.06
C GLN A 71 -5.63 -3.00 22.42
N PHE A 72 -4.67 -3.79 22.92
CA PHE A 72 -4.47 -5.17 22.46
C PHE A 72 -5.71 -6.04 22.70
N LYS A 73 -6.36 -5.89 23.86
CA LYS A 73 -7.59 -6.61 24.17
C LYS A 73 -8.73 -6.20 23.24
N ALA A 74 -8.96 -4.91 23.02
CA ALA A 74 -10.00 -4.45 22.09
C ALA A 74 -9.75 -4.96 20.67
N PHE A 75 -8.50 -4.99 20.23
CA PHE A 75 -8.09 -5.56 18.95
C PHE A 75 -8.37 -7.07 18.87
N SER A 76 -7.96 -7.84 19.89
CA SER A 76 -8.16 -9.29 19.94
C SER A 76 -9.64 -9.66 20.00
N ASP A 77 -10.43 -8.96 20.83
CA ASP A 77 -11.87 -9.14 20.94
C ASP A 77 -12.57 -8.84 19.59
N GLY A 78 -12.10 -7.84 18.84
CA GLY A 78 -12.61 -7.54 17.50
C GLY A 78 -12.35 -8.66 16.50
N LEU A 79 -11.14 -9.24 16.49
CA LEU A 79 -10.83 -10.40 15.64
C LEU A 79 -11.67 -11.63 16.03
N ILE A 80 -11.87 -11.87 17.32
CA ILE A 80 -12.69 -12.99 17.81
C ILE A 80 -14.16 -12.79 17.46
N ALA A 81 -14.69 -11.58 17.62
CA ALA A 81 -16.07 -11.27 17.26
C ALA A 81 -16.33 -11.49 15.75
N GLN A 82 -15.35 -11.12 14.91
CA GLN A 82 -15.49 -11.24 13.46
C GLN A 82 -15.23 -12.67 12.94
N TYR A 83 -14.14 -13.30 13.39
CA TYR A 83 -13.64 -14.56 12.83
C TYR A 83 -13.83 -15.78 13.75
N GLY A 84 -14.43 -15.60 14.93
CA GLY A 84 -14.60 -16.63 15.96
C GLY A 84 -13.35 -16.86 16.80
N GLU A 85 -13.37 -17.84 17.69
CA GLU A 85 -12.25 -18.12 18.61
C GLU A 85 -10.97 -18.59 17.87
N PRO A 86 -9.76 -18.31 18.39
CA PRO A 86 -8.52 -18.88 17.85
C PRO A 86 -8.50 -20.40 18.10
N VAL A 87 -8.11 -21.16 17.08
CA VAL A 87 -8.17 -22.62 17.07
C VAL A 87 -6.79 -23.25 17.11
N ALA A 88 -5.87 -22.83 16.24
CA ALA A 88 -4.52 -23.40 16.16
C ALA A 88 -3.54 -22.51 15.39
N ILE A 89 -2.27 -22.92 15.43
CA ILE A 89 -1.23 -22.43 14.52
C ILE A 89 -1.07 -23.42 13.38
N ASP A 90 -1.30 -22.98 12.15
CA ASP A 90 -1.19 -23.85 10.96
C ASP A 90 0.25 -23.94 10.49
N ARG A 91 0.95 -22.81 10.57
CA ARG A 91 2.32 -22.69 10.11
C ARG A 91 3.02 -21.58 10.84
N ALA A 92 4.26 -21.83 11.23
CA ALA A 92 5.24 -20.82 11.59
C ALA A 92 6.40 -20.92 10.58
N THR A 93 6.88 -19.79 10.08
CA THR A 93 8.02 -19.75 9.16
C THR A 93 8.95 -18.65 9.63
N SER A 94 10.05 -19.07 10.25
CA SER A 94 11.08 -18.16 10.75
C SER A 94 12.00 -17.70 9.62
N THR A 95 12.38 -16.42 9.66
CA THR A 95 13.38 -15.82 8.77
C THR A 95 14.78 -15.86 9.38
N ASP A 96 14.92 -15.71 10.70
CA ASP A 96 16.22 -15.57 11.38
C ASP A 96 16.22 -16.16 12.82
N SER A 97 15.37 -17.16 13.08
CA SER A 97 15.05 -17.77 14.38
C SER A 97 14.22 -16.94 15.36
N ARG A 98 14.03 -15.63 15.12
CA ARG A 98 13.29 -14.73 16.03
C ARG A 98 12.15 -13.99 15.36
N SER A 99 12.32 -13.66 14.09
CA SER A 99 11.34 -13.00 13.25
C SER A 99 10.77 -13.97 12.23
N GLY A 100 9.56 -13.70 11.78
CA GLY A 100 8.89 -14.53 10.78
C GLY A 100 7.40 -14.34 10.69
N THR A 101 6.77 -15.23 9.93
CA THR A 101 5.33 -15.23 9.68
C THR A 101 4.67 -16.44 10.34
N VAL A 102 3.53 -16.20 10.99
CA VAL A 102 2.69 -17.23 11.63
C VAL A 102 1.29 -17.17 11.04
N LEU A 103 0.75 -18.32 10.65
CA LEU A 103 -0.65 -18.48 10.23
C LEU A 103 -1.47 -18.95 11.44
N LEU A 104 -2.23 -18.02 12.02
CA LEU A 104 -3.12 -18.27 13.15
C LEU A 104 -4.54 -18.53 12.65
N ARG A 105 -5.03 -19.74 12.87
CA ARG A 105 -6.37 -20.15 12.47
C ARG A 105 -7.38 -19.73 13.52
N PHE A 106 -8.39 -19.01 13.09
CA PHE A 106 -9.65 -18.76 13.78
C PHE A 106 -10.75 -19.68 13.21
N GLN A 107 -11.89 -19.77 13.87
CA GLN A 107 -13.00 -20.62 13.41
C GLN A 107 -13.49 -20.31 11.99
N LYS A 108 -13.45 -19.03 11.58
CA LYS A 108 -13.95 -18.53 10.29
C LYS A 108 -12.87 -17.86 9.44
N GLY A 109 -11.59 -17.97 9.80
CA GLY A 109 -10.54 -17.30 9.04
C GLY A 109 -9.12 -17.69 9.44
N MET A 110 -8.16 -17.31 8.61
CA MET A 110 -6.74 -17.54 8.81
C MET A 110 -6.01 -16.21 8.83
N ALA A 111 -5.55 -15.78 10.00
CA ALA A 111 -4.79 -14.57 10.16
C ALA A 111 -3.31 -14.79 9.82
N THR A 112 -2.74 -13.90 9.02
CA THR A 112 -1.30 -13.83 8.79
C THR A 112 -0.68 -12.86 9.79
N VAL A 113 0.10 -13.39 10.73
CA VAL A 113 0.75 -12.64 11.81
C VAL A 113 2.24 -12.52 11.52
N LEU A 114 2.77 -11.31 11.50
CA LEU A 114 4.21 -11.06 11.62
C LEU A 114 4.56 -11.01 13.10
N LEU A 115 5.56 -11.78 13.49
CA LEU A 115 5.98 -11.93 14.88
C LEU A 115 7.48 -11.69 14.99
N ASP A 116 7.88 -10.86 15.95
CA ASP A 116 9.27 -10.55 16.26
C ASP A 116 9.55 -10.85 17.74
N VAL A 117 10.50 -11.74 17.99
CA VAL A 117 10.95 -12.08 19.34
C VAL A 117 12.18 -11.26 19.71
N GLY A 118 12.13 -10.62 20.88
CA GLY A 118 13.21 -9.78 21.38
C GLY A 118 14.52 -10.55 21.59
N ILE A 119 15.63 -9.83 21.57
CA ILE A 119 16.97 -10.40 21.79
C ILE A 119 17.26 -10.72 23.27
N ALA A 120 16.41 -10.22 24.17
CA ALA A 120 16.53 -10.44 25.61
C ALA A 120 16.36 -11.93 25.95
N THR A 121 16.96 -12.35 27.05
CA THR A 121 16.98 -13.76 27.48
C THR A 121 15.61 -14.27 27.95
N ASP A 122 14.68 -13.39 28.27
CA ASP A 122 13.28 -13.73 28.57
C ASP A 122 12.49 -14.16 27.32
N GLY A 123 13.04 -13.92 26.12
CA GLY A 123 12.46 -14.30 24.84
C GLY A 123 11.07 -13.72 24.61
N ARG A 124 10.73 -12.58 25.22
CA ARG A 124 9.42 -11.94 25.03
C ARG A 124 9.29 -11.34 23.64
N VAL A 125 8.04 -11.20 23.18
CA VAL A 125 7.71 -10.68 21.87
C VAL A 125 7.85 -9.16 21.86
N SER A 126 8.67 -8.66 20.96
CA SER A 126 8.91 -7.22 20.75
C SER A 126 8.01 -6.64 19.64
N GLY A 127 7.42 -7.50 18.80
CA GLY A 127 6.54 -7.10 17.71
C GLY A 127 5.49 -8.15 17.36
N LEU A 128 4.26 -7.70 17.16
CA LEU A 128 3.16 -8.49 16.60
C LEU A 128 2.34 -7.61 15.68
N ARG A 129 2.12 -8.08 14.44
CA ARG A 129 1.24 -7.41 13.48
C ARG A 129 0.42 -8.40 12.68
N VAL A 130 -0.90 -8.32 12.75
CA VAL A 130 -1.78 -9.01 11.80
C VAL A 130 -1.79 -8.23 10.49
N THR A 131 -1.43 -8.89 9.41
CA THR A 131 -1.28 -8.28 8.07
C THR A 131 -2.42 -8.60 7.11
N GLY A 132 -3.34 -9.46 7.54
CA GLY A 132 -4.55 -9.84 6.80
C GLY A 132 -5.19 -11.07 7.41
N VAL A 133 -6.47 -11.27 7.15
CA VAL A 133 -7.21 -12.49 7.47
C VAL A 133 -7.84 -13.00 6.19
N THR A 134 -7.61 -14.27 5.87
CA THR A 134 -8.26 -14.93 4.73
C THR A 134 -9.43 -15.76 5.25
N VAL A 135 -10.61 -15.60 4.66
CA VAL A 135 -11.82 -16.31 5.05
C VAL A 135 -12.05 -17.46 4.08
N ALA A 136 -12.40 -18.64 4.60
CA ALA A 136 -12.78 -19.77 3.76
C ALA A 136 -14.15 -19.52 3.11
N GLU A 137 -14.33 -19.98 1.88
CA GLU A 137 -15.58 -19.84 1.12
C GLU A 137 -16.01 -18.39 0.82
N ASP A 138 -15.06 -17.47 0.77
CA ASP A 138 -15.35 -16.10 0.34
C ASP A 138 -15.61 -16.02 -1.18
N SER A 139 -16.24 -14.94 -1.64
CA SER A 139 -16.53 -14.70 -3.05
C SER A 139 -16.69 -13.21 -3.34
N PHE A 140 -16.51 -12.81 -4.59
CA PHE A 140 -16.78 -11.43 -5.00
C PHE A 140 -18.17 -10.96 -4.61
N ASP A 141 -19.19 -11.81 -4.72
CA ASP A 141 -20.58 -11.46 -4.34
C ASP A 141 -20.72 -11.19 -2.84
N LYS A 142 -20.09 -12.02 -1.98
CA LYS A 142 -20.10 -11.84 -0.52
C LYS A 142 -19.41 -10.54 -0.12
N VAL A 143 -18.17 -10.32 -0.58
CA VAL A 143 -17.41 -9.09 -0.30
C VAL A 143 -18.17 -7.86 -0.79
N THR A 144 -18.77 -7.94 -1.99
CA THR A 144 -19.57 -6.84 -2.56
C THR A 144 -20.78 -6.52 -1.68
N ALA A 145 -21.51 -7.54 -1.22
CA ALA A 145 -22.66 -7.35 -0.33
C ALA A 145 -22.25 -6.78 1.04
N GLU A 146 -21.14 -7.24 1.61
CA GLU A 146 -20.61 -6.74 2.88
C GLU A 146 -20.19 -5.27 2.78
N ILE A 147 -19.49 -4.88 1.71
CA ILE A 147 -19.12 -3.46 1.47
C ILE A 147 -20.37 -2.60 1.25
N ALA A 148 -21.39 -3.11 0.55
CA ALA A 148 -22.64 -2.40 0.36
C ALA A 148 -23.43 -2.19 1.67
N ALA A 149 -23.24 -3.06 2.66
CA ALA A 149 -23.93 -3.01 3.95
C ALA A 149 -23.22 -2.12 5.00
N LEU A 150 -21.99 -1.66 4.72
CA LEU A 150 -21.28 -0.75 5.62
C LEU A 150 -22.05 0.57 5.82
N PRO A 151 -22.02 1.16 7.02
CA PRO A 151 -22.65 2.45 7.25
C PRO A 151 -21.97 3.55 6.42
N GLY A 152 -22.75 4.54 6.00
CA GLY A 152 -22.26 5.66 5.19
C GLY A 152 -22.41 5.42 3.69
N GLN A 153 -21.47 5.95 2.90
CA GLN A 153 -21.47 5.80 1.45
C GLN A 153 -20.25 4.96 1.04
N THR A 154 -20.49 3.88 0.30
CA THR A 154 -19.42 2.98 -0.14
C THR A 154 -19.36 2.87 -1.66
N GLY A 155 -18.14 2.70 -2.17
CA GLY A 155 -17.83 2.42 -3.56
C GLY A 155 -16.78 1.32 -3.62
N PHE A 156 -16.97 0.37 -4.53
CA PHE A 156 -16.10 -0.79 -4.68
C PHE A 156 -16.04 -1.20 -6.14
N LEU A 157 -14.85 -1.59 -6.59
CA LEU A 157 -14.63 -2.16 -7.90
C LEU A 157 -13.44 -3.13 -7.83
N VAL A 158 -13.66 -4.36 -8.27
CA VAL A 158 -12.63 -5.28 -8.73
C VAL A 158 -12.80 -5.42 -10.22
N ALA A 159 -11.75 -5.20 -10.99
CA ALA A 159 -11.80 -5.27 -12.44
C ALA A 159 -10.53 -5.90 -13.01
N GLU A 160 -10.71 -6.66 -14.09
CA GLU A 160 -9.62 -7.04 -14.98
C GLU A 160 -9.36 -5.92 -15.99
N LEU A 161 -8.08 -5.63 -16.24
CA LEU A 161 -7.65 -4.63 -17.22
C LEU A 161 -7.03 -5.34 -18.43
N ASP A 162 -7.70 -5.29 -19.58
CA ASP A 162 -7.19 -5.82 -20.86
C ASP A 162 -6.99 -4.69 -21.88
N GLY A 163 -5.72 -4.38 -22.17
CA GLY A 163 -5.38 -3.20 -22.97
C GLY A 163 -5.97 -1.93 -22.38
N THR A 164 -6.93 -1.33 -23.09
CA THR A 164 -7.68 -0.14 -22.64
C THR A 164 -9.04 -0.48 -22.04
N ALA A 165 -9.46 -1.74 -22.07
CA ALA A 165 -10.74 -2.18 -21.53
C ALA A 165 -10.65 -2.41 -20.01
N VAL A 166 -11.70 -1.99 -19.32
CA VAL A 166 -11.94 -2.28 -17.90
C VAL A 166 -13.10 -3.27 -17.85
N HIS A 167 -12.85 -4.48 -17.34
CA HIS A 167 -13.82 -5.56 -17.20
C HIS A 167 -14.17 -5.75 -15.72
N PRO A 168 -15.29 -5.19 -15.22
CA PRO A 168 -15.69 -5.37 -13.83
C PRO A 168 -15.97 -6.84 -13.50
N LEU A 169 -15.38 -7.33 -12.41
CA LEU A 169 -15.62 -8.64 -11.81
C LEU A 169 -16.55 -8.54 -10.60
N ALA A 170 -16.46 -7.43 -9.86
CA ALA A 170 -17.25 -7.14 -8.67
C ALA A 170 -17.39 -5.62 -8.52
N ALA A 171 -18.57 -5.10 -8.17
CA ALA A 171 -18.77 -3.65 -8.08
C ALA A 171 -19.95 -3.25 -7.19
N VAL A 172 -19.78 -2.14 -6.45
CA VAL A 172 -20.84 -1.39 -5.76
C VAL A 172 -20.60 0.09 -6.01
N ASN A 173 -21.62 0.82 -6.48
CA ASN A 173 -21.57 2.26 -6.73
C ASN A 173 -20.28 2.70 -7.48
N ALA A 174 -19.82 1.90 -8.44
CA ALA A 174 -18.49 2.06 -9.05
C ALA A 174 -18.32 3.38 -9.81
N ASP A 175 -19.41 4.02 -10.25
CA ASP A 175 -19.40 5.31 -10.94
C ASP A 175 -19.72 6.49 -10.01
N ARG A 176 -19.96 6.24 -8.71
CA ARG A 176 -20.18 7.31 -7.73
C ARG A 176 -18.85 7.99 -7.42
N GLN A 177 -18.85 9.32 -7.40
CA GLN A 177 -17.71 10.13 -7.00
C GLN A 177 -17.56 10.17 -5.47
N PHE A 178 -16.34 9.96 -4.98
CA PHE A 178 -15.97 10.04 -3.56
C PHE A 178 -14.81 11.01 -3.38
N ALA A 179 -14.70 11.63 -2.19
CA ALA A 179 -13.44 12.17 -1.72
C ALA A 179 -12.41 11.04 -1.63
N THR A 180 -11.26 11.20 -2.28
CA THR A 180 -10.26 10.13 -2.42
C THR A 180 -8.97 10.38 -1.67
N GLY A 181 -8.89 11.50 -0.96
CA GLY A 181 -7.72 12.03 -0.31
C GLY A 181 -6.53 11.98 -1.26
N SER A 182 -5.42 11.45 -0.78
CA SER A 182 -4.15 11.36 -1.51
C SER A 182 -4.13 10.44 -2.74
N THR A 183 -5.23 9.79 -3.11
CA THR A 183 -5.28 8.94 -4.32
C THR A 183 -5.10 9.79 -5.59
N PHE A 184 -5.50 11.07 -5.57
CA PHE A 184 -5.30 12.01 -6.69
C PHE A 184 -3.85 12.14 -7.16
N LYS A 185 -2.87 11.83 -6.29
CA LYS A 185 -1.43 11.84 -6.61
C LYS A 185 -1.06 10.88 -7.73
N LEU A 186 -1.92 9.89 -8.03
CA LEU A 186 -1.77 9.04 -9.21
C LEU A 186 -1.87 9.85 -10.52
N TYR A 187 -2.68 10.91 -10.59
CA TYR A 187 -2.72 11.80 -11.75
C TYR A 187 -1.42 12.61 -11.90
N ILE A 188 -0.81 13.02 -10.77
CA ILE A 188 0.51 13.68 -10.77
C ILE A 188 1.58 12.71 -11.29
N LEU A 189 1.56 11.46 -10.81
CA LEU A 189 2.50 10.42 -11.23
C LEU A 189 2.37 10.11 -12.71
N ASP A 190 1.14 10.00 -13.21
CA ASP A 190 0.85 9.73 -14.61
C ASP A 190 1.35 10.86 -15.51
N GLU A 191 1.06 12.12 -15.16
CA GLU A 191 1.56 13.26 -15.94
C GLU A 191 3.08 13.40 -15.88
N LEU A 192 3.71 13.16 -14.72
CA LEU A 192 5.17 13.11 -14.62
C LEU A 192 5.74 12.03 -15.54
N GLY A 193 5.14 10.83 -15.54
CA GLY A 193 5.49 9.74 -16.45
C GLY A 193 5.34 10.13 -17.91
N ALA A 194 4.28 10.86 -18.27
CA ALA A 194 4.03 11.36 -19.61
C ALA A 194 5.10 12.39 -20.05
N GLN A 195 5.47 13.33 -19.18
CA GLN A 195 6.53 14.31 -19.49
C GLN A 195 7.90 13.66 -19.66
N VAL A 196 8.20 12.62 -18.86
CA VAL A 196 9.43 11.84 -19.04
C VAL A 196 9.42 11.06 -20.35
N ALA A 197 8.31 10.40 -20.69
CA ALA A 197 8.18 9.67 -21.95
C ALA A 197 8.30 10.61 -23.18
N ALA A 198 7.82 11.84 -23.06
CA ALA A 198 7.95 12.89 -24.08
C ALA A 198 9.34 13.56 -24.12
N GLY A 199 10.28 13.14 -23.27
CA GLY A 199 11.63 13.72 -23.21
C GLY A 199 11.70 15.13 -22.63
N LYS A 200 10.62 15.65 -22.05
CA LYS A 200 10.59 16.97 -21.40
C LYS A 200 11.34 16.97 -20.06
N ARG A 201 11.46 15.79 -19.44
CA ARG A 201 12.10 15.57 -18.14
C ARG A 201 12.78 14.20 -18.11
N LYS A 202 13.62 13.98 -17.10
CA LYS A 202 14.21 12.68 -16.76
C LYS A 202 13.95 12.41 -15.29
N TRP A 203 13.72 11.15 -14.95
CA TRP A 203 13.61 10.72 -13.54
C TRP A 203 14.79 11.17 -12.67
N SER A 204 15.98 11.29 -13.26
CA SER A 204 17.21 11.74 -12.62
C SER A 204 17.37 13.26 -12.52
N ASP A 205 16.45 14.06 -13.06
CA ASP A 205 16.54 15.52 -12.99
C ASP A 205 16.52 15.95 -11.52
N VAL A 206 17.54 16.74 -11.14
CA VAL A 206 17.70 17.27 -9.79
C VAL A 206 16.97 18.60 -9.69
N VAL A 207 16.06 18.69 -8.72
CA VAL A 207 15.22 19.86 -8.47
C VAL A 207 15.23 20.23 -6.99
N PRO A 208 15.01 21.50 -6.64
CA PRO A 208 14.90 21.90 -5.25
C PRO A 208 13.55 21.46 -4.66
N LEU A 209 13.58 20.81 -3.50
CA LEU A 209 12.40 20.72 -2.64
C LEU A 209 11.95 22.15 -2.27
N SER A 210 10.76 22.56 -2.71
CA SER A 210 10.37 23.97 -2.73
C SER A 210 9.01 24.26 -2.10
N HIS A 211 8.09 23.31 -2.09
CA HIS A 211 6.74 23.50 -1.57
C HIS A 211 6.49 22.49 -0.44
N PHE A 212 6.48 22.98 0.79
CA PHE A 212 6.23 22.17 1.98
C PHE A 212 4.75 22.14 2.30
N SER A 213 4.27 21.04 2.85
CA SER A 213 2.86 20.86 3.14
C SER A 213 2.61 20.16 4.47
N PHE A 214 1.40 20.31 4.99
CA PHE A 214 0.96 19.69 6.23
C PHE A 214 0.86 18.17 6.05
N SER A 215 1.07 17.41 7.13
CA SER A 215 1.02 15.94 7.11
C SER A 215 1.96 15.30 6.06
N SER A 216 3.20 15.81 5.95
CA SER A 216 4.24 15.24 5.08
C SER A 216 5.10 14.25 5.85
N ALA A 217 5.05 12.96 5.49
CA ALA A 217 5.74 11.90 6.23
C ALA A 217 7.27 11.90 6.04
N ALA A 218 7.77 12.32 4.87
CA ALA A 218 9.17 12.30 4.50
C ALA A 218 9.82 13.69 4.54
N THR A 219 9.17 14.71 3.95
CA THR A 219 9.83 15.99 3.67
C THR A 219 9.58 17.09 4.72
N ALA A 220 8.79 16.82 5.77
CA ALA A 220 8.31 17.87 6.69
C ALA A 220 9.43 18.72 7.32
N ASN A 221 10.55 18.08 7.69
CA ASN A 221 11.66 18.75 8.41
C ASN A 221 12.90 18.95 7.54
N TRP A 222 12.77 18.84 6.22
CA TRP A 222 13.90 18.99 5.32
C TRP A 222 14.22 20.48 5.10
N PRO A 223 15.49 20.86 4.97
CA PRO A 223 15.85 22.22 4.59
C PRO A 223 15.23 22.59 3.23
N ALA A 224 14.74 23.83 3.12
CA ALA A 224 14.30 24.38 1.85
C ALA A 224 15.42 24.29 0.80
N LYS A 225 15.04 24.03 -0.46
CA LYS A 225 15.95 23.88 -1.60
C LYS A 225 16.89 22.68 -1.52
N THR A 226 16.64 21.72 -0.62
CA THR A 226 17.37 20.44 -0.63
C THR A 226 17.28 19.82 -2.03
N PRO A 227 18.42 19.46 -2.67
CA PRO A 227 18.42 18.88 -4.00
C PRO A 227 17.90 17.45 -3.94
N VAL A 228 16.85 17.16 -4.70
CA VAL A 228 16.23 15.83 -4.81
C VAL A 228 15.97 15.52 -6.27
N THR A 229 15.90 14.24 -6.64
CA THR A 229 15.52 13.88 -8.01
C THR A 229 14.00 13.84 -8.17
N LEU A 230 13.51 13.94 -9.41
CA LEU A 230 12.10 13.69 -9.72
C LEU A 230 11.65 12.29 -9.27
N GLN A 231 12.52 11.28 -9.40
CA GLN A 231 12.24 9.94 -8.89
C GLN A 231 12.08 9.93 -7.38
N THR A 232 12.90 10.69 -6.65
CA THR A 232 12.81 10.77 -5.20
C THR A 232 11.47 11.38 -4.75
N LEU A 233 11.04 12.46 -5.40
CA LEU A 233 9.74 13.08 -5.16
C LEU A 233 8.59 12.11 -5.48
N ALA A 234 8.63 11.43 -6.63
CA ALA A 234 7.60 10.46 -7.00
C ALA A 234 7.52 9.28 -6.03
N ASN A 235 8.66 8.76 -5.59
CA ASN A 235 8.73 7.65 -4.63
C ASN A 235 8.06 8.03 -3.30
N TRP A 236 8.39 9.19 -2.71
CA TRP A 236 7.76 9.61 -1.46
C TRP A 236 6.30 10.00 -1.61
N MET A 237 5.94 10.71 -2.70
CA MET A 237 4.56 11.07 -3.01
C MET A 237 3.65 9.82 -3.05
N ILE A 238 4.14 8.70 -3.58
CA ILE A 238 3.34 7.48 -3.74
C ILE A 238 3.43 6.58 -2.50
N SER A 239 4.64 6.21 -2.08
CA SER A 239 4.85 5.16 -1.07
C SER A 239 4.43 5.56 0.35
N VAL A 240 4.67 6.81 0.74
CA VAL A 240 4.34 7.37 2.06
C VAL A 240 3.37 8.53 1.97
N SER A 241 2.79 8.74 0.78
CA SER A 241 1.79 9.78 0.55
C SER A 241 2.28 11.20 0.85
N ASP A 242 3.58 11.48 0.66
CA ASP A 242 4.17 12.75 1.08
C ASP A 242 3.55 13.96 0.34
N ASN A 243 3.05 14.93 1.11
CA ASN A 243 2.34 16.10 0.59
C ASN A 243 3.30 17.18 0.07
N GLY A 244 4.46 17.39 0.71
CA GLY A 244 5.47 18.33 0.21
C GLY A 244 6.09 17.89 -1.11
N ALA A 245 6.29 16.57 -1.28
CA ALA A 245 6.69 16.00 -2.56
C ALA A 245 5.62 16.19 -3.64
N ALA A 246 4.35 15.97 -3.30
CA ALA A 246 3.23 16.17 -4.21
C ALA A 246 3.13 17.64 -4.66
N ASP A 247 3.12 18.59 -3.73
CA ASP A 247 3.01 20.01 -4.06
C ASP A 247 4.21 20.50 -4.86
N THR A 248 5.43 20.08 -4.49
CA THR A 248 6.62 20.38 -5.30
C THR A 248 6.48 19.87 -6.73
N LEU A 249 5.91 18.66 -6.92
CA LEU A 249 5.65 18.13 -8.26
C LEU A 249 4.55 18.90 -9.00
N ILE A 250 3.44 19.27 -8.36
CA ILE A 250 2.35 20.03 -9.00
C ILE A 250 2.88 21.35 -9.58
N TYR A 251 3.62 22.12 -8.78
CA TYR A 251 4.20 23.39 -9.23
C TYR A 251 5.25 23.18 -10.32
N LEU A 252 6.02 22.10 -10.26
CA LEU A 252 7.09 21.85 -11.20
C LEU A 252 6.57 21.36 -12.56
N ILE A 253 5.64 20.39 -12.58
CA ILE A 253 5.15 19.77 -13.82
C ILE A 253 3.95 20.50 -14.43
N GLY A 254 3.30 21.36 -13.65
CA GLY A 254 2.22 22.24 -14.07
C GLY A 254 0.84 21.67 -13.75
N ARG A 255 0.02 22.46 -13.04
CA ARG A 255 -1.33 22.10 -12.64
C ARG A 255 -2.21 21.76 -13.85
N GLU A 256 -2.22 22.63 -14.86
CA GLU A 256 -3.04 22.47 -16.06
C GLU A 256 -2.64 21.21 -16.87
N ALA A 257 -1.37 20.79 -16.81
CA ALA A 257 -0.92 19.56 -17.45
C ALA A 257 -1.50 18.32 -16.73
N ILE A 258 -1.55 18.34 -15.40
CA ILE A 258 -2.15 17.26 -14.60
C ILE A 258 -3.68 17.22 -14.82
N GLU A 259 -4.33 18.37 -14.89
CA GLU A 259 -5.77 18.48 -15.18
C GLU A 259 -6.10 17.94 -16.59
N ALA A 260 -5.29 18.30 -17.59
CA ALA A 260 -5.42 17.76 -18.95
C ALA A 260 -5.20 16.24 -18.98
N ARG A 261 -4.22 15.74 -18.21
CA ARG A 261 -3.97 14.30 -18.04
C ARG A 261 -5.18 13.60 -17.45
N MET A 262 -5.73 14.10 -16.36
CA MET A 262 -6.94 13.56 -15.71
C MET A 262 -8.12 13.45 -16.69
N LYS A 263 -8.36 14.49 -17.50
CA LYS A 263 -9.38 14.44 -18.58
C LYS A 263 -9.07 13.34 -19.59
N SER A 264 -7.82 13.26 -20.06
CA SER A 264 -7.40 12.29 -21.07
C SER A 264 -7.42 10.83 -20.57
N ALA A 265 -7.22 10.63 -19.26
CA ALA A 265 -7.33 9.34 -18.59
C ALA A 265 -8.80 8.90 -18.40
N GLY A 266 -9.78 9.71 -18.82
CA GLY A 266 -11.20 9.32 -18.82
C GLY A 266 -11.92 9.53 -17.49
N HIS A 267 -11.45 10.46 -16.66
CA HIS A 267 -12.17 10.86 -15.45
C HIS A 267 -13.58 11.36 -15.81
N SER A 268 -14.62 10.82 -15.17
CA SER A 268 -16.02 11.06 -15.55
C SER A 268 -16.54 12.45 -15.16
N ASP A 269 -16.01 13.04 -14.09
CA ASP A 269 -16.36 14.40 -13.65
C ASP A 269 -15.13 15.27 -13.33
N PRO A 270 -14.33 15.70 -14.34
CA PRO A 270 -13.12 16.48 -14.11
C PRO A 270 -13.39 17.85 -13.48
N SER A 271 -14.59 18.43 -13.66
CA SER A 271 -14.96 19.74 -13.10
C SER A 271 -14.82 19.81 -11.59
N ARG A 272 -15.01 18.71 -10.88
CA ARG A 272 -14.86 18.67 -9.42
C ARG A 272 -13.43 18.80 -8.94
N ASN A 273 -12.46 18.59 -9.83
CA ASN A 273 -11.04 18.65 -9.55
C ASN A 273 -10.34 19.78 -10.30
N ILE A 274 -11.07 20.70 -10.93
CA ILE A 274 -10.49 21.76 -11.76
C ILE A 274 -10.99 23.13 -11.25
N PRO A 275 -10.10 23.98 -10.71
CA PRO A 275 -8.65 23.81 -10.67
C PRO A 275 -8.19 22.72 -9.69
N LEU A 276 -7.15 21.95 -10.07
CA LEU A 276 -6.60 20.88 -9.23
C LEU A 276 -5.87 21.48 -8.04
N LEU A 277 -6.46 21.41 -6.85
CA LEU A 277 -5.86 21.93 -5.63
C LEU A 277 -4.50 21.28 -5.32
N THR A 278 -3.54 22.09 -4.85
CA THR A 278 -2.40 21.57 -4.09
C THR A 278 -2.87 21.10 -2.71
N THR A 279 -2.08 20.28 -2.03
CA THR A 279 -2.45 19.83 -0.69
C THR A 279 -2.44 20.98 0.31
N VAL A 280 -1.50 21.93 0.21
CA VAL A 280 -1.55 23.16 1.03
C VAL A 280 -2.83 23.97 0.80
N GLU A 281 -3.25 24.16 -0.46
CA GLU A 281 -4.47 24.92 -0.76
C GLU A 281 -5.71 24.24 -0.17
N ALA A 282 -5.81 22.92 -0.33
CA ALA A 282 -6.91 22.14 0.23
C ALA A 282 -6.95 22.23 1.77
N PHE A 283 -5.82 22.02 2.45
CA PHE A 283 -5.75 22.11 3.91
C PHE A 283 -6.05 23.53 4.42
N ALA A 284 -5.51 24.56 3.78
CA ALA A 284 -5.78 25.94 4.16
C ALA A 284 -7.28 26.26 4.01
N LEU A 285 -7.90 25.97 2.86
CA LEU A 285 -9.32 26.25 2.62
C LEU A 285 -10.25 25.44 3.55
N LYS A 286 -9.86 24.22 3.95
CA LYS A 286 -10.61 23.41 4.93
C LYS A 286 -10.49 23.93 6.37
N GLY A 287 -9.41 24.63 6.70
CA GLY A 287 -9.15 25.19 8.02
C GLY A 287 -10.18 26.21 8.47
N ASN A 288 -10.37 26.34 9.78
CA ASN A 288 -11.30 27.31 10.39
C ASN A 288 -10.91 28.78 10.10
N ASN A 289 -9.66 29.02 9.73
CA ASN A 289 -9.10 30.35 9.48
C ASN A 289 -9.31 30.87 8.04
N PHE A 290 -10.00 30.13 7.17
CA PHE A 290 -10.39 30.54 5.81
C PHE A 290 -11.91 30.48 5.58
N ASN A 291 -12.70 30.71 6.62
CA ASN A 291 -14.17 30.73 6.55
C ASN A 291 -14.73 31.81 5.58
N ASP A 292 -13.95 32.86 5.28
CA ASP A 292 -14.28 33.91 4.31
C ASP A 292 -14.11 33.42 2.86
N LEU A 293 -13.04 32.67 2.57
CA LEU A 293 -12.72 32.21 1.22
C LEU A 293 -13.37 30.88 0.85
N ARG A 294 -13.53 29.96 1.81
CA ARG A 294 -14.01 28.60 1.55
C ARG A 294 -15.38 28.58 0.84
N PRO A 295 -16.41 29.32 1.28
CA PRO A 295 -17.71 29.32 0.60
C PRO A 295 -17.64 29.92 -0.81
N LEU A 296 -16.75 30.89 -1.03
CA LEU A 296 -16.53 31.50 -2.33
C LEU A 296 -15.86 30.52 -3.30
N PHE A 297 -14.89 29.74 -2.82
CA PHE A 297 -14.26 28.69 -3.62
C PHE A 297 -15.25 27.57 -3.97
N ILE A 298 -16.00 27.07 -2.98
CA ILE A 298 -16.98 25.97 -3.17
C ILE A 298 -18.08 26.36 -4.15
N LYS A 299 -18.57 27.61 -4.10
CA LYS A 299 -19.64 28.10 -4.99
C LYS A 299 -19.12 28.58 -6.34
N GLY A 300 -17.83 28.91 -6.43
CA GLY A 300 -17.24 29.50 -7.63
C GLY A 300 -17.12 28.50 -8.77
N GLU A 301 -17.29 28.98 -10.00
CA GLU A 301 -16.88 28.26 -11.20
C GLU A 301 -15.36 28.34 -11.39
N GLU A 302 -14.81 27.52 -12.29
CA GLU A 302 -13.37 27.38 -12.52
C GLU A 302 -12.62 28.73 -12.58
N ALA A 303 -13.11 29.69 -13.38
CA ALA A 303 -12.46 30.98 -13.53
C ALA A 303 -12.40 31.79 -12.22
N ALA A 304 -13.46 31.74 -11.41
CA ALA A 304 -13.53 32.39 -10.11
C ALA A 304 -12.66 31.67 -9.08
N GLN A 305 -12.64 30.33 -9.09
CA GLN A 305 -11.80 29.50 -8.25
C GLN A 305 -10.31 29.76 -8.54
N ARG A 306 -9.87 29.73 -9.80
CA ARG A 306 -8.49 30.06 -10.19
C ARG A 306 -8.10 31.47 -9.77
N LYS A 307 -8.98 32.45 -9.98
CA LYS A 307 -8.74 33.83 -9.54
C LYS A 307 -8.58 33.90 -8.02
N LEU A 308 -9.44 33.23 -7.25
CA LEU A 308 -9.36 33.18 -5.80
C LEU A 308 -8.04 32.57 -5.33
N LEU A 309 -7.63 31.42 -5.88
CA LEU A 309 -6.36 30.77 -5.54
C LEU A 309 -5.18 31.71 -5.83
N LYS A 310 -5.15 32.32 -7.02
CA LYS A 310 -4.10 33.26 -7.43
C LYS A 310 -4.03 34.48 -6.53
N ASP A 311 -5.17 35.14 -6.27
CA ASP A 311 -5.22 36.37 -5.47
C ASP A 311 -4.85 36.12 -3.99
N ASN A 312 -4.95 34.87 -3.53
CA ASN A 312 -4.67 34.48 -2.15
C ASN A 312 -3.44 33.56 -2.02
N GLN A 313 -2.58 33.48 -3.04
CA GLN A 313 -1.40 32.59 -3.03
C GLN A 313 -0.47 32.83 -1.83
N ASP A 314 -0.35 34.08 -1.38
CA ASP A 314 0.48 34.43 -0.20
C ASP A 314 -0.19 34.07 1.13
N ARG A 315 -1.51 33.85 1.12
CA ARG A 315 -2.29 33.39 2.28
C ARG A 315 -2.40 31.86 2.30
N LEU A 316 -2.56 31.21 1.16
CA LEU A 316 -2.70 29.76 1.03
C LEU A 316 -1.33 29.07 1.12
N THR A 317 -0.72 29.17 2.30
CA THR A 317 0.63 28.66 2.59
C THR A 317 0.60 27.73 3.80
N LEU A 318 1.64 26.89 3.97
CA LEU A 318 1.77 25.98 5.12
C LEU A 318 1.66 26.71 6.47
N ALA A 319 2.20 27.93 6.56
CA ALA A 319 2.15 28.73 7.79
C ALA A 319 0.71 29.07 8.23
N ASN A 320 -0.23 29.06 7.29
CA ASN A 320 -1.63 29.33 7.55
C ASN A 320 -2.50 28.07 7.52
N VAL A 321 -1.94 26.87 7.51
CA VAL A 321 -2.73 25.64 7.70
C VAL A 321 -3.09 25.47 9.17
N ASP A 322 -4.38 25.51 9.49
CA ASP A 322 -4.88 25.25 10.84
C ASP A 322 -4.96 23.74 11.12
N GLY A 323 -3.89 23.18 11.69
CA GLY A 323 -3.81 21.75 12.04
C GLY A 323 -4.90 21.28 13.01
N VAL A 324 -5.42 22.17 13.87
CA VAL A 324 -6.48 21.83 14.85
C VAL A 324 -7.77 21.44 14.14
N SER A 325 -8.01 22.01 12.94
CA SER A 325 -9.19 21.72 12.14
C SER A 325 -9.33 20.26 11.73
N PHE A 326 -8.27 19.44 11.79
CA PHE A 326 -8.23 18.04 11.34
C PHE A 326 -8.20 17.04 12.49
N THR A 327 -8.64 17.45 13.69
CA THR A 327 -8.65 16.59 14.89
C THR A 327 -10.01 15.98 15.21
N ALA A 328 -11.07 16.43 14.52
CA ALA A 328 -12.46 16.14 14.87
C ALA A 328 -13.23 15.41 13.76
N GLY A 329 -12.54 14.75 12.83
CA GLY A 329 -13.14 14.03 11.71
C GLY A 329 -12.96 14.71 10.36
N PRO A 330 -13.33 14.03 9.25
CA PRO A 330 -13.26 14.55 7.90
C PRO A 330 -14.15 15.77 7.67
N ARG A 331 -13.73 16.70 6.80
CA ARG A 331 -14.42 17.98 6.60
C ARG A 331 -14.57 18.33 5.13
N PHE A 332 -15.77 18.80 4.77
CA PHE A 332 -16.11 19.24 3.42
C PHE A 332 -15.86 18.16 2.34
N ILE A 333 -15.96 16.88 2.71
CA ILE A 333 -15.68 15.72 1.85
C ILE A 333 -16.62 15.61 0.64
N ASP A 334 -17.70 16.39 0.59
CA ASP A 334 -18.61 16.43 -0.56
C ASP A 334 -18.31 17.61 -1.51
N SER A 335 -17.55 18.61 -1.09
CA SER A 335 -17.48 19.92 -1.79
C SER A 335 -16.08 20.52 -1.94
N LEU A 336 -15.12 20.13 -1.12
CA LEU A 336 -13.75 20.63 -1.17
C LEU A 336 -12.80 19.46 -0.92
N GLU A 337 -12.45 18.75 -1.99
CA GLU A 337 -11.58 17.57 -1.97
C GLU A 337 -11.09 17.28 -3.39
N TRP A 338 -10.28 16.23 -3.57
CA TRP A 338 -10.07 15.55 -4.83
C TRP A 338 -11.02 14.36 -4.96
N PHE A 339 -11.83 14.39 -6.01
CA PHE A 339 -12.89 13.45 -6.26
C PHE A 339 -12.51 12.44 -7.33
N ALA A 340 -12.93 11.19 -7.18
CA ALA A 340 -12.92 10.19 -8.24
C ALA A 340 -13.89 9.07 -7.89
N SER A 341 -14.39 8.37 -8.91
CA SER A 341 -15.11 7.11 -8.74
C SER A 341 -14.15 5.91 -8.81
N PRO A 342 -14.53 4.74 -8.26
CA PRO A 342 -13.78 3.50 -8.50
C PRO A 342 -13.48 3.24 -9.99
N THR A 343 -14.45 3.50 -10.88
CA THR A 343 -14.26 3.39 -12.33
C THR A 343 -13.22 4.39 -12.86
N ASP A 344 -13.19 5.63 -12.36
CA ASP A 344 -12.17 6.61 -12.76
C ASP A 344 -10.76 6.16 -12.36
N ILE A 345 -10.62 5.60 -11.16
CA ILE A 345 -9.33 5.02 -10.73
C ILE A 345 -8.94 3.85 -11.62
N ALA A 346 -9.86 2.97 -12.02
CA ALA A 346 -9.56 1.90 -12.96
C ALA A 346 -9.07 2.43 -14.32
N ARG A 347 -9.70 3.48 -14.87
CA ARG A 347 -9.25 4.13 -16.11
C ARG A 347 -7.88 4.81 -15.96
N LEU A 348 -7.62 5.43 -14.81
CA LEU A 348 -6.29 5.96 -14.50
C LEU A 348 -5.21 4.85 -14.44
N MET A 349 -5.54 3.69 -13.86
CA MET A 349 -4.62 2.54 -13.85
C MET A 349 -4.31 2.03 -15.26
N VAL A 350 -5.29 2.10 -16.18
CA VAL A 350 -5.07 1.82 -17.61
C VAL A 350 -4.04 2.79 -18.21
N ASP A 351 -4.18 4.11 -18.01
CA ASP A 351 -3.23 5.10 -18.57
C ASP A 351 -1.82 4.95 -17.96
N LEU A 352 -1.74 4.74 -16.64
CA LEU A 352 -0.48 4.45 -15.94
C LEU A 352 0.24 3.22 -16.51
N ARG A 353 -0.48 2.11 -16.75
CA ARG A 353 0.08 0.89 -17.35
C ARG A 353 0.51 1.11 -18.79
N ALA A 354 -0.25 1.90 -19.57
CA ALA A 354 0.06 2.21 -20.96
C ALA A 354 1.40 2.94 -21.13
N ARG A 355 1.89 3.64 -20.09
CA ARG A 355 3.22 4.28 -20.08
C ARG A 355 4.39 3.30 -20.23
N LYS A 356 4.22 2.03 -19.83
CA LYS A 356 5.29 1.01 -19.80
C LYS A 356 6.57 1.50 -19.08
N SER A 357 6.41 2.39 -18.10
CA SER A 357 7.52 2.99 -17.35
C SER A 357 7.83 2.15 -16.12
N LYS A 358 8.98 1.46 -16.12
CA LYS A 358 9.45 0.67 -14.97
C LYS A 358 9.62 1.52 -13.72
N THR A 359 10.14 2.75 -13.86
CA THR A 359 10.34 3.67 -12.73
C THR A 359 9.02 4.11 -12.11
N LEU A 360 8.00 4.37 -12.93
CA LEU A 360 6.67 4.73 -12.46
C LEU A 360 6.02 3.57 -11.69
N LEU A 361 6.06 2.36 -12.25
CA LEU A 361 5.50 1.18 -11.59
C LEU A 361 6.27 0.83 -10.32
N ALA A 362 7.59 1.04 -10.30
CA ALA A 362 8.42 0.85 -9.11
C ALA A 362 8.01 1.78 -7.97
N ALA A 363 7.67 3.05 -8.25
CA ALA A 363 7.21 3.98 -7.22
C ALA A 363 5.95 3.46 -6.49
N MET A 364 5.01 2.86 -7.22
CA MET A 364 3.80 2.24 -6.67
C MET A 364 4.07 0.93 -5.92
N ALA A 365 5.16 0.22 -6.25
CA ALA A 365 5.51 -1.06 -5.64
C ALA A 365 6.33 -0.94 -4.34
N ILE A 366 6.88 0.24 -4.02
CA ILE A 366 7.64 0.46 -2.78
C ILE A 366 6.78 0.13 -1.55
N ASN A 367 5.52 0.56 -1.57
CA ASN A 367 4.51 0.17 -0.59
C ASN A 367 3.35 -0.46 -1.37
N ASN A 368 3.31 -1.80 -1.39
CA ASN A 368 2.36 -2.57 -2.18
C ASN A 368 1.00 -2.80 -1.49
N GLY A 369 0.82 -2.29 -0.27
CA GLY A 369 -0.48 -2.26 0.44
C GLY A 369 -0.94 -3.59 1.04
N VAL A 370 -0.22 -4.70 0.85
CA VAL A 370 -0.62 -6.03 1.35
C VAL A 370 0.55 -6.78 2.01
N GLY A 371 0.22 -7.71 2.91
CA GLY A 371 1.22 -8.56 3.58
C GLY A 371 1.94 -9.52 2.63
N PRO A 372 3.12 -10.05 3.03
CA PRO A 372 3.98 -10.87 2.17
C PRO A 372 3.30 -12.17 1.70
N VAL A 373 2.42 -12.75 2.51
CA VAL A 373 1.66 -13.96 2.13
C VAL A 373 0.67 -13.65 1.00
N ALA A 374 -0.11 -12.57 1.11
CA ALA A 374 -1.03 -12.15 0.06
C ALA A 374 -0.30 -11.70 -1.21
N ALA A 375 0.96 -11.26 -1.08
CA ALA A 375 1.78 -10.82 -2.20
C ALA A 375 2.44 -11.96 -3.00
N ALA A 376 2.54 -13.17 -2.44
CA ALA A 376 3.43 -14.22 -2.94
C ALA A 376 3.13 -14.66 -4.39
N ASP A 377 1.86 -14.68 -4.79
CA ASP A 377 1.43 -15.17 -6.10
C ASP A 377 1.42 -14.07 -7.19
N TRP A 378 1.71 -12.81 -6.83
CA TRP A 378 1.66 -11.69 -7.76
C TRP A 378 3.03 -11.38 -8.36
N SER A 379 3.10 -11.27 -9.69
CA SER A 379 4.33 -10.82 -10.38
C SER A 379 4.63 -9.33 -10.15
N TYR A 380 3.60 -8.55 -9.81
CA TYR A 380 3.69 -7.12 -9.54
C TYR A 380 2.50 -6.71 -8.66
N LEU A 381 2.76 -5.87 -7.66
CA LEU A 381 1.74 -5.18 -6.87
C LEU A 381 2.13 -3.72 -6.74
N GLY A 382 1.16 -2.84 -7.00
CA GLY A 382 1.28 -1.41 -6.79
C GLY A 382 0.08 -0.90 -6.01
N TYR A 383 0.31 0.05 -5.12
CA TYR A 383 -0.75 0.57 -4.25
C TYR A 383 -0.65 2.09 -4.07
N LYS A 384 -1.83 2.71 -3.96
CA LYS A 384 -1.99 4.06 -3.44
C LYS A 384 -3.34 4.15 -2.74
N GLY A 385 -3.30 4.45 -1.45
CA GLY A 385 -4.49 4.85 -0.69
C GLY A 385 -4.58 6.36 -0.50
N GLY A 386 -5.72 6.80 0.02
CA GLY A 386 -5.92 8.15 0.50
C GLY A 386 -6.98 8.16 1.59
N SER A 387 -6.78 9.03 2.58
CA SER A 387 -7.70 9.21 3.69
C SER A 387 -7.69 10.67 4.14
N GLU A 388 -8.74 11.04 4.83
CA GLU A 388 -8.84 12.23 5.67
C GLU A 388 -9.28 11.73 7.04
N ASN A 389 -8.65 12.25 8.10
CA ASN A 389 -8.93 11.84 9.47
C ASN A 389 -9.93 12.78 10.14
#